data_AF-A0A562PZK9-F1
#
_entry.id   AF-A0A562PZK9-F1
#
_cell.length_a   1.000
_cell.length_b   1.000
_cell.length_c   1.000
_cell.angle_alpha   90.00
_cell.angle_beta   90.00
_cell.angle_gamma   90.00
#
_symmetry.space_group_name_H-M   'P 1'
#
loop_
_entity.id
_entity.type
_entity.pdbx_description
1 polymer ?
#
loop_
_entity_poly.entity_id
_entity_poly.type
_entity_poly.pdbx_seq_one_letter_code
_entity_poly.pdbx_strand_id
1 'polypeptide(L)'
;MKNSNSTYGTGNLFIAFAQAVAAHTKGEQELAQAMGTAALVMENGGDEEQVIAALLLGHVRLRQPAHVSRIHRQFGNRVLRIVLECGLLMPRQGNPEPVDSGLLMDHLAEMQHDSLLVSVCSAIEGASRLLRALHAGDARYREASHRLAAIGYYESLIWAFSKYPQIPYKALKDVVTQVMLKGG
;
A
#
# COMPACT_ATOMS: atom_id res chain seq x y z
N MET A 1 15.13 34.04 -9.56
CA MET A 1 14.72 33.09 -8.50
C MET A 1 13.41 32.45 -8.94
N LYS A 2 13.39 31.15 -9.21
CA LYS A 2 12.15 30.42 -9.53
C LYS A 2 11.40 30.21 -8.21
N ASN A 3 10.14 30.63 -8.14
CA ASN A 3 9.23 30.32 -7.03
C ASN A 3 9.16 28.80 -6.85
N SER A 4 9.67 28.29 -5.74
CA SER A 4 9.40 26.92 -5.30
C SER A 4 7.96 26.89 -4.77
N ASN A 5 6.98 26.72 -5.65
CA ASN A 5 5.67 26.27 -5.22
C ASN A 5 5.88 24.90 -4.57
N SER A 6 5.67 24.83 -3.25
CA SER A 6 5.71 23.55 -2.52
C SER A 6 4.75 22.58 -3.20
N THR A 7 5.26 21.43 -3.62
CA THR A 7 4.45 20.33 -4.21
C THR A 7 3.38 19.81 -3.24
N TYR A 8 3.52 20.14 -1.95
CA TYR A 8 2.66 19.66 -0.88
C TYR A 8 2.14 20.82 -0.03
N GLY A 9 0.83 20.94 0.12
CA GLY A 9 0.17 21.75 1.13
C GLY A 9 0.38 21.12 2.52
N THR A 10 1.08 21.82 3.42
CA THR A 10 1.44 21.23 4.73
C THR A 10 0.22 20.89 5.59
N GLY A 11 -0.88 21.65 5.49
CA GLY A 11 -2.06 21.49 6.35
C GLY A 11 -2.76 20.13 6.24
N ASN A 12 -3.01 19.63 5.04
CA ASN A 12 -3.77 18.39 4.86
C ASN A 12 -2.93 17.14 5.19
N LEU A 13 -1.63 17.18 4.91
CA LEU A 13 -0.71 16.09 5.28
C LEU A 13 -0.62 15.89 6.80
N PHE A 14 -0.51 16.98 7.58
CA PHE A 14 -0.51 16.88 9.04
C PHE A 14 -1.80 16.27 9.59
N ILE A 15 -2.94 16.66 9.03
CA ILE A 15 -4.25 16.11 9.40
C ILE A 15 -4.32 14.62 9.05
N ALA A 16 -3.90 14.24 7.85
CA ALA A 16 -3.90 12.84 7.41
C ALA A 16 -3.00 11.98 8.31
N PHE A 17 -1.81 12.47 8.64
CA PHE A 17 -0.90 11.79 9.57
C PHE A 17 -1.51 11.66 10.97
N ALA A 18 -2.11 12.73 11.52
CA ALA A 18 -2.76 12.66 12.83
C ALA A 18 -3.93 11.65 12.84
N GLN A 19 -4.68 11.56 11.74
CA GLN A 19 -5.71 10.53 11.57
C GLN A 19 -5.09 9.14 11.47
N ALA A 20 -3.97 8.99 10.77
CA ALA A 20 -3.21 7.76 10.69
C ALA A 20 -2.87 7.25 12.10
N VAL A 21 -2.24 8.11 12.91
CA VAL A 21 -1.91 7.83 14.31
C VAL A 21 -3.15 7.45 15.12
N ALA A 22 -4.23 8.22 15.01
CA ALA A 22 -5.43 8.02 15.81
C ALA A 22 -6.19 6.71 15.51
N ALA A 23 -6.12 6.18 14.29
CA ALA A 23 -6.79 4.92 13.96
C ALA A 23 -6.02 3.68 14.44
N HIS A 24 -4.71 3.81 14.67
CA HIS A 24 -3.84 2.68 15.02
C HIS A 24 -3.64 2.51 16.52
N THR A 25 -4.70 2.71 17.33
CA THR A 25 -4.69 2.57 18.80
C THR A 25 -4.25 1.19 19.34
N LYS A 26 -3.99 0.20 18.46
CA LYS A 26 -3.49 -1.14 18.84
C LYS A 26 -2.30 -1.66 18.01
N GLY A 27 -1.66 -0.86 17.14
CA GLY A 27 -0.57 -1.40 16.31
C GLY A 27 0.36 -0.38 15.67
N GLU A 28 1.48 -0.09 16.33
CA GLU A 28 2.62 0.70 15.81
C GLU A 28 3.08 0.21 14.43
N GLN A 29 2.92 -1.09 14.17
CA GLN A 29 3.26 -1.72 12.90
C GLN A 29 2.43 -1.22 11.71
N GLU A 30 1.17 -0.83 11.90
CA GLU A 30 0.31 -0.37 10.80
C GLU A 30 0.59 1.08 10.42
N LEU A 31 0.83 1.94 11.41
CA LEU A 31 1.28 3.30 11.18
C LEU A 31 2.63 3.32 10.43
N ALA A 32 3.58 2.49 10.85
CA ALA A 32 4.87 2.38 10.17
C ALA A 32 4.73 1.93 8.71
N GLN A 33 3.78 1.04 8.41
CA GLN A 33 3.48 0.64 7.02
C GLN A 33 2.92 1.80 6.21
N ALA A 34 1.94 2.52 6.76
CA ALA A 34 1.34 3.68 6.11
C ALA A 34 2.38 4.77 5.82
N MET A 35 3.28 5.05 6.78
CA MET A 35 4.39 5.99 6.60
C MET A 35 5.38 5.52 5.53
N GLY A 36 5.76 4.23 5.53
CA GLY A 36 6.65 3.66 4.53
C GLY A 36 6.05 3.73 3.12
N THR A 37 4.76 3.43 2.97
CA THR A 37 4.04 3.58 1.71
C THR A 37 3.99 5.04 1.25
N ALA A 38 3.66 5.98 2.15
CA ALA A 38 3.61 7.40 1.83
C ALA A 38 4.98 7.93 1.37
N ALA A 39 6.06 7.51 2.04
CA ALA A 39 7.43 7.86 1.63
C ALA A 39 7.73 7.34 0.21
N LEU A 40 7.42 6.08 -0.09
CA LEU A 40 7.61 5.53 -1.43
C LEU A 40 6.78 6.27 -2.50
N VAL A 41 5.56 6.69 -2.18
CA VAL A 41 4.73 7.49 -3.10
C VAL A 41 5.40 8.83 -3.39
N MET A 42 5.92 9.52 -2.36
CA MET A 42 6.65 10.77 -2.55
C MET A 42 7.91 10.58 -3.41
N GLU A 43 8.70 9.55 -3.12
CA GLU A 43 9.94 9.23 -3.84
C GLU A 43 9.71 8.91 -5.32
N ASN A 44 8.54 8.34 -5.65
CA ASN A 44 8.15 8.00 -7.02
C ASN A 44 7.30 9.10 -7.70
N GLY A 45 7.30 10.32 -7.15
CA GLY A 45 6.70 11.50 -7.79
C GLY A 45 5.18 11.61 -7.63
N GLY A 46 4.60 10.92 -6.64
CA GLY A 46 3.19 11.07 -6.30
C GLY A 46 2.86 12.46 -5.75
N ASP A 47 1.63 12.90 -5.96
CA ASP A 47 1.14 14.17 -5.45
C ASP A 47 0.60 14.09 -4.02
N GLU A 48 0.24 15.24 -3.46
CA GLU A 48 -0.26 15.35 -2.09
C GLU A 48 -1.47 14.44 -1.81
N GLU A 49 -2.43 14.33 -2.72
CA GLU A 49 -3.62 13.52 -2.51
C GLU A 49 -3.30 12.03 -2.53
N GLN A 50 -2.35 11.59 -3.37
CA GLN A 50 -1.85 10.21 -3.36
C GLN A 50 -1.09 9.88 -2.07
N VAL A 51 -0.30 10.82 -1.55
CA VAL A 51 0.39 10.66 -0.26
C VAL A 51 -0.60 10.60 0.90
N ILE A 52 -1.59 11.48 0.92
CA ILE A 52 -2.67 11.45 1.92
C ILE A 52 -3.40 10.10 1.84
N ALA A 53 -3.72 9.63 0.64
CA ALA A 53 -4.37 8.34 0.46
C ALA A 53 -3.51 7.19 1.00
N ALA A 54 -2.20 7.18 0.74
CA ALA A 54 -1.27 6.19 1.28
C ALA A 54 -1.27 6.14 2.82
N LEU A 55 -1.31 7.31 3.48
CA LEU A 55 -1.40 7.40 4.94
C LEU A 55 -2.72 6.84 5.50
N LEU A 56 -3.80 6.89 4.71
CA LEU A 56 -5.16 6.51 5.12
C LEU A 56 -5.56 5.09 4.70
N LEU A 57 -4.71 4.33 3.99
CA LEU A 57 -5.01 2.97 3.53
C LEU A 57 -5.40 2.03 4.66
N GLY A 58 -4.79 2.20 5.84
CA GLY A 58 -5.12 1.42 7.04
C GLY A 58 -6.57 1.60 7.52
N HIS A 59 -7.19 2.76 7.24
CA HIS A 59 -8.49 3.17 7.81
C HIS A 59 -9.67 2.49 7.12
N VAL A 60 -9.53 2.20 5.82
CA VAL A 60 -10.59 1.57 5.01
C VAL A 60 -10.65 0.07 5.23
N ARG A 61 -9.60 -0.56 5.77
CA ARG A 61 -9.62 -1.98 6.16
C ARG A 61 -10.71 -2.29 7.19
N LEU A 62 -11.19 -1.29 7.93
CA LEU A 62 -12.30 -1.42 8.88
C LEU A 62 -13.69 -1.23 8.25
N ARG A 63 -13.79 -0.84 6.97
CA ARG A 63 -15.03 -0.55 6.21
C ARG A 63 -16.10 0.21 7.02
N GLN A 64 -15.70 1.09 7.92
CA GLN A 64 -16.65 1.83 8.74
C GLN A 64 -17.23 2.98 7.90
N PRO A 65 -18.56 3.05 7.68
CA PRO A 65 -19.18 4.11 6.88
C PRO A 65 -18.79 5.52 7.36
N ALA A 66 -18.59 5.69 8.67
CA ALA A 66 -18.14 6.94 9.27
C ALA A 66 -16.75 7.40 8.77
N HIS A 67 -15.83 6.48 8.50
CA HIS A 67 -14.50 6.79 7.97
C HIS A 67 -14.56 7.25 6.51
N VAL A 68 -15.35 6.55 5.68
CA VAL A 68 -15.58 6.91 4.26
C VAL A 68 -16.13 8.32 4.15
N SER A 69 -17.18 8.64 4.92
CA SER A 69 -17.76 9.99 4.92
C SER A 69 -16.81 11.07 5.44
N ARG A 70 -15.93 10.73 6.41
CA ARG A 70 -14.94 11.67 6.93
C ARG A 70 -13.85 11.97 5.90
N ILE A 71 -13.29 10.93 5.26
CA ILE A 71 -12.26 11.09 4.22
C ILE A 71 -12.81 11.96 3.08
N HIS A 72 -14.04 11.65 2.61
CA HIS A 72 -14.73 12.45 1.59
C HIS A 72 -14.83 13.93 1.98
N ARG A 73 -15.36 14.23 3.18
CA ARG A 73 -15.58 15.61 3.62
C ARG A 73 -14.28 16.39 3.80
N GLN A 74 -13.20 15.72 4.16
CA GLN A 74 -11.97 16.38 4.60
C GLN A 74 -10.89 16.47 3.51
N PHE A 75 -10.82 15.46 2.65
CA PHE A 75 -9.78 15.34 1.62
C PHE A 75 -10.34 15.22 0.21
N GLY A 76 -11.67 15.17 0.05
CA GLY A 76 -12.33 15.17 -1.24
C GLY A 76 -12.45 13.79 -1.89
N ASN A 77 -13.06 13.80 -3.08
CA ASN A 77 -13.43 12.59 -3.83
C ASN A 77 -12.23 11.79 -4.32
N ARG A 78 -11.15 12.47 -4.75
CA ARG A 78 -9.99 11.80 -5.32
C ARG A 78 -9.25 10.97 -4.29
N VAL A 79 -8.95 11.55 -3.12
CA VAL A 79 -8.37 10.81 -2.00
C VAL A 79 -9.25 9.63 -1.61
N LEU A 80 -10.55 9.85 -1.43
CA LEU A 80 -11.46 8.75 -1.07
C LEU A 80 -11.41 7.60 -2.08
N ARG A 81 -11.48 7.93 -3.37
CA ARG A 81 -11.43 6.95 -4.46
C ARG A 81 -10.13 6.14 -4.40
N ILE A 82 -8.97 6.79 -4.30
CA ILE A 82 -7.67 6.10 -4.22
C ILE A 82 -7.64 5.15 -3.02
N VAL A 83 -8.08 5.59 -1.84
CA VAL A 83 -8.08 4.76 -0.62
C VAL A 83 -9.01 3.54 -0.80
N LEU A 84 -10.19 3.72 -1.40
CA LEU A 84 -11.12 2.63 -1.67
C LEU A 84 -10.59 1.62 -2.69
N GLU A 85 -10.05 2.11 -3.80
CA GLU A 85 -9.47 1.26 -4.85
C GLU A 85 -8.27 0.46 -4.32
N CYS A 86 -7.38 1.08 -3.54
CA CYS A 86 -6.20 0.38 -3.01
C CYS A 86 -6.53 -0.54 -1.82
N GLY A 87 -7.52 -0.20 -0.99
CA GLY A 87 -7.88 -0.95 0.21
C GLY A 87 -8.46 -2.34 -0.07
N LEU A 88 -9.03 -2.55 -1.27
CA LEU A 88 -9.58 -3.83 -1.71
C LEU A 88 -8.52 -4.88 -2.04
N LEU A 89 -7.30 -4.45 -2.35
CA LEU A 89 -6.24 -5.34 -2.82
C LEU A 89 -5.34 -5.89 -1.73
N MET A 90 -5.45 -5.39 -0.49
CA MET A 90 -4.50 -5.76 0.57
C MET A 90 -4.92 -7.04 1.31
N PRO A 91 -4.05 -8.05 1.43
CA PRO A 91 -4.32 -9.23 2.26
C PRO A 91 -4.53 -8.82 3.73
N ARG A 92 -5.39 -9.56 4.44
CA ARG A 92 -5.61 -9.38 5.88
C ARG A 92 -4.33 -9.75 6.66
N GLN A 93 -4.01 -8.99 7.71
CA GLN A 93 -2.83 -9.22 8.54
C GLN A 93 -2.76 -10.68 9.01
N GLY A 94 -1.56 -11.29 8.90
CA GLY A 94 -1.27 -12.58 9.52
C GLY A 94 -1.87 -13.80 8.83
N ASN A 95 -2.67 -13.63 7.78
CA ASN A 95 -3.13 -14.73 6.95
C ASN A 95 -3.11 -14.30 5.49
N PRO A 96 -2.17 -14.79 4.67
CA PRO A 96 -2.26 -14.67 3.22
C PRO A 96 -3.40 -15.59 2.78
N GLU A 97 -4.64 -15.21 3.06
CA GLU A 97 -5.77 -15.84 2.40
C GLU A 97 -5.55 -15.68 0.90
N PRO A 98 -5.73 -16.76 0.12
CA PRO A 98 -5.57 -16.68 -1.32
C PRO A 98 -6.53 -15.61 -1.84
N VAL A 99 -5.96 -14.48 -2.27
CA VAL A 99 -6.71 -13.48 -3.01
C VAL A 99 -7.06 -14.15 -4.34
N ASP A 100 -8.35 -14.22 -4.64
CA ASP A 100 -8.81 -14.71 -5.94
C ASP A 100 -8.12 -13.90 -7.05
N SER A 101 -7.25 -14.58 -7.80
CA SER A 101 -6.44 -13.95 -8.83
C SER A 101 -7.31 -13.32 -9.92
N GLY A 102 -8.49 -13.87 -10.23
CA GLY A 102 -9.42 -13.28 -11.19
C GLY A 102 -9.97 -11.94 -10.69
N LEU A 103 -10.50 -11.92 -9.46
CA LEU A 103 -11.02 -10.69 -8.84
C LEU A 103 -9.93 -9.62 -8.67
N LEU A 104 -8.71 -10.03 -8.35
CA LEU A 104 -7.55 -9.15 -8.28
C LEU A 104 -7.25 -8.49 -9.63
N MET A 105 -7.27 -9.25 -10.71
CA MET A 105 -7.00 -8.74 -12.06
C MET A 105 -8.09 -7.82 -12.56
N ASP A 106 -9.36 -8.19 -12.35
CA ASP A 106 -10.51 -7.38 -12.75
C ASP A 106 -10.46 -6.02 -12.03
N HIS A 107 -10.23 -6.04 -10.71
CA HIS A 107 -10.12 -4.82 -9.93
C HIS A 107 -8.95 -3.93 -10.39
N LEU A 108 -7.77 -4.51 -10.62
CA LEU A 108 -6.59 -3.76 -11.10
C LEU A 108 -6.79 -3.16 -12.49
N ALA A 109 -7.57 -3.82 -13.36
CA ALA A 109 -7.90 -3.29 -14.68
C ALA A 109 -8.82 -2.07 -14.62
N GLU A 110 -9.65 -1.97 -13.58
CA GLU A 110 -10.57 -0.85 -13.36
C GLU A 110 -9.94 0.32 -12.57
N MET A 111 -8.83 0.07 -11.86
CA MET A 111 -8.15 1.12 -11.09
C MET A 111 -7.69 2.27 -11.98
N GLN A 112 -7.90 3.50 -11.50
CA GLN A 112 -7.37 4.64 -12.22
C GLN A 112 -5.86 4.79 -12.00
N HIS A 113 -5.24 5.54 -12.91
CA HIS A 113 -3.79 5.64 -12.99
C HIS A 113 -3.14 6.16 -11.70
N ASP A 114 -3.78 7.12 -11.03
CA ASP A 114 -3.27 7.68 -9.79
C ASP A 114 -3.32 6.68 -8.61
N SER A 115 -4.29 5.78 -8.60
CA SER A 115 -4.37 4.72 -7.60
C SER A 115 -3.33 3.62 -7.83
N LEU A 116 -2.92 3.37 -9.08
CA LEU A 116 -1.91 2.35 -9.39
C LEU A 116 -0.57 2.63 -8.72
N LEU A 117 -0.14 3.90 -8.67
CA LEU A 117 1.10 4.29 -7.97
C LEU A 117 1.02 3.96 -6.48
N VAL A 118 -0.06 4.37 -5.81
CA VAL A 118 -0.25 4.13 -4.38
C VAL A 118 -0.33 2.62 -4.09
N SER A 119 -1.02 1.87 -4.94
CA SER A 119 -1.16 0.42 -4.85
C SER A 119 0.19 -0.30 -4.93
N VAL A 120 1.03 0.02 -5.93
CA VAL A 120 2.35 -0.62 -6.05
C VAL A 120 3.29 -0.24 -4.89
N CYS A 121 3.27 1.02 -4.42
CA CYS A 121 4.07 1.45 -3.28
C CYS A 121 3.66 0.70 -2.00
N SER A 122 2.36 0.46 -1.83
CA SER A 122 1.83 -0.34 -0.71
C SER A 122 2.30 -1.79 -0.79
N ALA A 123 2.31 -2.36 -2.00
CA ALA A 123 2.81 -3.72 -2.23
C ALA A 123 4.32 -3.83 -1.96
N ILE A 124 5.13 -2.86 -2.41
CA ILE A 124 6.59 -2.80 -2.16
C ILE A 124 6.88 -2.78 -0.67
N GLU A 125 6.23 -1.89 0.08
CA GLU A 125 6.44 -1.80 1.53
C GLU A 125 5.94 -3.08 2.24
N GLY A 126 4.82 -3.66 1.81
CA GLY A 126 4.35 -4.94 2.32
C GLY A 126 5.36 -6.07 2.13
N ALA A 127 5.90 -6.23 0.91
CA ALA A 127 6.91 -7.24 0.60
C ALA A 127 8.21 -6.98 1.37
N SER A 128 8.60 -5.71 1.53
CA SER A 128 9.80 -5.32 2.27
C SER A 128 9.68 -5.64 3.76
N ARG A 129 8.49 -5.44 4.34
CA ARG A 129 8.20 -5.84 5.72
C ARG A 129 8.26 -7.35 5.91
N LEU A 130 7.70 -8.11 4.96
CA LEU A 130 7.81 -9.57 4.95
C LEU A 130 9.28 -10.00 4.93
N LEU A 131 10.10 -9.41 4.06
CA LEU A 131 11.53 -9.69 4.00
C LEU A 131 12.24 -9.37 5.33
N ARG A 132 11.95 -8.22 5.94
CA ARG A 132 12.49 -7.83 7.25
C ARG A 132 12.07 -8.82 8.35
N ALA A 133 10.82 -9.27 8.35
CA ALA A 133 10.33 -10.25 9.31
C ALA A 133 11.02 -11.62 9.14
N LEU A 134 11.26 -12.04 7.90
CA LEU A 134 12.05 -13.24 7.59
C LEU A 134 13.51 -13.10 8.05
N HIS A 135 14.13 -11.93 7.87
CA HIS A 135 15.47 -11.65 8.38
C HIS A 135 15.55 -11.69 9.91
N ALA A 136 14.50 -11.23 10.59
CA ALA A 136 14.39 -11.28 12.04
C ALA A 136 14.03 -12.68 12.60
N GLY A 137 13.73 -13.66 11.73
CA GLY A 137 13.38 -15.02 12.16
C GLY A 137 11.97 -15.15 12.75
N ASP A 138 11.05 -14.26 12.39
CA ASP A 138 9.67 -14.24 12.87
C ASP A 138 8.96 -15.57 12.55
N ALA A 139 8.46 -16.22 13.61
CA ALA A 139 7.87 -17.56 13.53
C ALA A 139 6.63 -17.61 12.62
N ARG A 140 5.90 -16.50 12.47
CA ARG A 140 4.66 -16.44 11.65
C ARG A 140 4.91 -16.73 10.17
N TYR A 141 6.13 -16.47 9.69
CA TYR A 141 6.52 -16.62 8.29
C TYR A 141 7.49 -17.80 8.06
N ARG A 142 7.70 -18.65 9.08
CA ARG A 142 8.52 -19.87 8.95
C ARG A 142 7.85 -20.91 8.08
N GLU A 143 6.52 -21.00 8.13
CA GLU A 143 5.76 -21.95 7.33
C GLU A 143 5.89 -21.62 5.84
N ALA A 144 6.38 -22.59 5.06
CA ALA A 144 6.60 -22.43 3.63
C ALA A 144 5.31 -22.11 2.87
N SER A 145 4.17 -22.66 3.30
CA SER A 145 2.84 -22.41 2.74
C SER A 145 2.45 -20.93 2.78
N HIS A 146 2.63 -20.24 3.91
CA HIS A 146 2.34 -18.80 4.03
C HIS A 146 3.24 -17.96 3.12
N ARG A 147 4.50 -18.36 2.98
CA ARG A 147 5.46 -17.66 2.11
C ARG A 147 5.11 -17.83 0.63
N LEU A 148 4.80 -19.05 0.21
CA LEU A 148 4.39 -19.35 -1.17
C LEU A 148 3.10 -18.61 -1.54
N ALA A 149 2.12 -18.56 -0.64
CA ALA A 149 0.89 -17.79 -0.83
C ALA A 149 1.18 -16.29 -1.00
N ALA A 150 2.04 -15.72 -0.14
CA ALA A 150 2.45 -14.32 -0.26
C ALA A 150 3.21 -14.05 -1.58
N ILE A 151 4.11 -14.95 -2.00
CA ILE A 151 4.83 -14.84 -3.27
C ILE A 151 3.85 -14.85 -4.44
N GLY A 152 2.93 -15.82 -4.53
CA GLY A 152 1.98 -15.90 -5.63
C GLY A 152 1.07 -14.66 -5.73
N TYR A 153 0.70 -14.09 -4.59
CA TYR A 153 -0.01 -12.80 -4.54
C TYR A 153 0.84 -11.66 -5.14
N TYR A 154 2.11 -11.52 -4.74
CA TYR A 154 2.97 -10.47 -5.28
C TYR A 154 3.33 -10.68 -6.74
N GLU A 155 3.49 -11.92 -7.20
CA GLU A 155 3.70 -12.23 -8.63
C GLU A 155 2.49 -11.80 -9.48
N SER A 156 1.28 -12.03 -8.97
CA SER A 156 0.05 -11.54 -9.61
C SER A 156 0.07 -10.01 -9.75
N LEU A 157 0.42 -9.30 -8.66
CA LEU A 157 0.57 -7.84 -8.71
C LEU A 157 1.66 -7.38 -9.69
N ILE A 158 2.83 -8.02 -9.68
CA ILE A 158 3.93 -7.71 -10.60
C ILE A 158 3.47 -7.86 -12.05
N TRP A 159 2.76 -8.95 -12.37
CA TRP A 159 2.22 -9.16 -13.71
C TRP A 159 1.25 -8.04 -14.11
N ALA A 160 0.32 -7.68 -13.23
CA ALA A 160 -0.66 -6.63 -13.50
C ALA A 160 0.01 -5.27 -13.70
N PHE A 161 0.91 -4.86 -12.78
CA PHE A 161 1.60 -3.59 -12.86
C PHE A 161 2.58 -3.49 -14.03
N SER A 162 3.10 -4.63 -14.53
CA SER A 162 4.01 -4.64 -15.68
C SER A 162 3.38 -4.09 -16.97
N LYS A 163 2.04 -4.02 -17.04
CA LYS A 163 1.29 -3.42 -18.14
C LYS A 163 1.35 -1.88 -18.16
N TYR A 164 1.87 -1.27 -17.09
CA TYR A 164 1.94 0.18 -16.91
C TYR A 164 3.41 0.61 -16.73
N PRO A 165 4.14 0.96 -17.80
CA PRO A 165 5.59 1.20 -17.77
C PRO A 165 6.06 2.29 -16.80
N GLN A 166 5.18 3.23 -16.46
CA GLN A 166 5.42 4.34 -15.55
C GLN A 166 5.29 3.96 -14.06
N ILE A 167 4.77 2.77 -13.76
CA ILE A 167 4.59 2.28 -12.39
C ILE A 167 5.86 1.54 -11.95
N PRO A 168 6.40 1.78 -10.74
CA PRO A 168 7.67 1.21 -10.26
C PRO A 168 7.60 -0.29 -9.88
N TYR A 169 6.99 -1.14 -10.71
CA TYR A 169 6.78 -2.56 -10.42
C TYR A 169 8.08 -3.37 -10.31
N LYS A 170 9.18 -2.89 -10.90
CA LYS A 170 10.50 -3.55 -10.82
C LYS A 170 11.02 -3.60 -9.38
N ALA A 171 10.83 -2.54 -8.60
CA ALA A 171 11.21 -2.52 -7.20
C ALA A 171 10.46 -3.59 -6.39
N LEU A 172 9.17 -3.82 -6.70
CA LEU A 172 8.41 -4.92 -6.10
C LEU A 172 9.01 -6.27 -6.48
N LYS A 173 9.33 -6.48 -7.76
CA LYS A 173 9.96 -7.71 -8.27
C LYS A 173 11.28 -8.01 -7.57
N ASP A 174 12.11 -7.01 -7.35
CA ASP A 174 13.42 -7.16 -6.71
C ASP A 174 13.28 -7.61 -5.25
N VAL A 175 12.36 -7.00 -4.50
CA VAL A 175 12.09 -7.38 -3.11
C VAL A 175 11.51 -8.81 -3.03
N VAL A 176 10.56 -9.15 -3.90
CA VAL A 176 9.94 -10.49 -3.93
C VAL A 176 10.98 -11.56 -4.27
N THR A 177 11.91 -11.26 -5.17
CA THR A 177 13.03 -12.16 -5.50
C THR A 177 13.90 -12.43 -4.25
N GLN A 178 14.19 -11.41 -3.44
CA GLN A 178 14.92 -11.59 -2.18
C GLN A 178 14.13 -12.43 -1.16
N VAL A 179 12.80 -12.26 -1.10
CA VAL A 179 11.92 -13.09 -0.25
C VAL A 179 12.01 -14.58 -0.65
N MET A 180 12.05 -14.88 -1.95
CA MET A 180 12.23 -16.25 -2.45
C MET A 180 13.58 -16.83 -2.03
N LEU A 181 14.68 -16.08 -2.22
CA LEU A 181 16.04 -16.53 -1.91
C LEU A 181 16.25 -16.83 -0.41
N LYS A 182 15.57 -16.11 0.48
CA LYS A 182 15.62 -16.35 1.94
C LYS A 182 14.79 -17.57 2.39
N GLY A 183 14.01 -18.17 1.49
CA GLY A 183 13.18 -19.35 1.77
C GLY A 183 13.70 -20.68 1.23
N GLY A 184 14.81 -20.67 0.50
CA GLY A 184 15.57 -21.86 0.15
C GLY A 184 16.55 -22.29 1.22
#